data_AF-A0A9D0GDD7-F1
#
_entry.id   AF-A0A9D0GDD7-F1
#
_cell.length_a   1.000
_cell.length_b   1.000
_cell.length_c   1.000
_cell.angle_alpha   90.00
_cell.angle_beta   90.00
_cell.angle_gamma   90.00
#
_symmetry.space_group_name_H-M   'P 1'
#
loop_
_entity.id
_entity.type
_entity.pdbx_description
1 polymer ?
#
loop_
_entity_poly.entity_id
_entity_poly.type
_entity_poly.pdbx_seq_one_letter_code
_entity_poly.pdbx_strand_id
1 'polypeptide(L)'
;MVCVEALASGDAFSRCSALETDDWIADRVIEIAREQRPAFVIAQLGRVDDIFHRYGPSSPEVVPMLRGTDARLDRLTGVLTKLGYGIVILLDHGQHDIPGELGRGYRGGHGSDRDEDRLVPCTWVAPWAANS
;
A
#
# COMPACT_ATOMS: atom_id res chain seq x y z
N MET A 1 -5.88 -2.70 -8.82
CA MET A 1 -5.16 -3.93 -9.26
C MET A 1 -4.05 -4.15 -8.25
N VAL A 2 -4.06 -5.26 -7.51
CA VAL A 2 -3.06 -5.55 -6.46
C VAL A 2 -2.02 -6.49 -7.03
N CYS A 3 -0.75 -6.11 -6.99
CA CYS A 3 0.38 -6.96 -7.36
C CYS A 3 1.30 -7.12 -6.13
N VAL A 4 1.53 -8.36 -5.70
CA VAL A 4 2.71 -8.73 -4.90
C VAL A 4 3.65 -9.45 -5.85
N GLU A 5 4.72 -8.79 -6.23
CA GLU A 5 5.77 -9.33 -7.07
C GLU A 5 7.00 -9.58 -6.20
N ALA A 6 7.43 -10.84 -6.11
CA ALA A 6 8.72 -11.18 -5.55
C ALA A 6 9.63 -11.59 -6.70
N LEU A 7 10.61 -10.74 -7.02
CA LEU A 7 11.62 -11.06 -8.01
C LEU A 7 12.69 -11.95 -7.35
N ALA A 8 12.36 -13.22 -7.15
CA ALA A 8 13.34 -14.28 -6.88
C ALA A 8 13.64 -14.99 -8.21
N SER A 9 14.76 -14.64 -8.84
CA SER A 9 15.51 -15.45 -9.82
C SER A 9 14.73 -16.45 -10.71
N GLY A 10 13.56 -16.09 -11.23
CA GLY A 10 12.87 -16.84 -12.30
C GLY A 10 11.49 -17.42 -12.02
N ASP A 11 10.84 -17.26 -10.86
CA ASP A 11 9.54 -17.92 -10.60
C ASP A 11 8.30 -16.99 -10.47
N ALA A 12 7.26 -17.45 -11.18
CA ALA A 12 5.83 -17.10 -11.31
C ALA A 12 5.21 -15.84 -10.65
N PHE A 13 4.50 -15.09 -11.52
CA PHE A 13 3.43 -14.14 -11.17
C PHE A 13 2.32 -14.81 -10.33
N SER A 14 2.12 -14.35 -9.10
CA SER A 14 0.88 -14.64 -8.37
C SER A 14 -0.08 -13.47 -8.54
N ARG A 15 -1.14 -13.64 -9.34
CA ARG A 15 -2.23 -12.66 -9.42
C ARG A 15 -3.15 -12.86 -8.21
N CYS A 16 -3.24 -11.84 -7.39
CA CYS A 16 -4.18 -11.75 -6.29
C CYS A 16 -5.61 -11.52 -6.81
N SER A 17 -6.56 -12.30 -6.32
CA SER A 17 -7.98 -12.19 -6.66
C SER A 17 -8.63 -10.94 -6.04
N ALA A 18 -9.75 -10.49 -6.58
CA ALA A 18 -10.53 -9.34 -6.07
C ALA A 18 -11.11 -9.54 -4.65
N LEU A 19 -10.87 -10.69 -4.02
CA LEU A 19 -11.34 -11.03 -2.68
C LEU A 19 -10.26 -10.88 -1.61
N GLU A 20 -9.01 -10.61 -2.01
CA GLU A 20 -7.88 -10.56 -1.09
C GLU A 20 -7.78 -9.20 -0.42
N THR A 21 -7.66 -9.21 0.91
CA THR A 21 -7.60 -8.00 1.73
C THR A 21 -6.17 -7.50 1.85
N ASP A 22 -5.99 -6.22 2.20
CA ASP A 22 -4.67 -5.67 2.56
C ASP A 22 -3.97 -6.47 3.69
N ASP A 23 -4.74 -7.11 4.58
CA ASP A 23 -4.17 -8.02 5.60
C ASP A 23 -3.57 -9.27 4.97
N TRP A 24 -4.31 -9.91 4.06
CA TRP A 24 -3.82 -11.08 3.34
C TRP A 24 -2.55 -10.75 2.53
N ILE A 25 -2.52 -9.58 1.88
CA ILE A 25 -1.36 -9.10 1.12
C ILE A 25 -0.15 -8.93 2.04
N ALA A 26 -0.33 -8.27 3.18
CA ALA A 26 0.74 -8.05 4.14
C ALA A 26 1.29 -9.38 4.70
N ASP A 27 0.42 -10.33 4.99
CA ASP A 27 0.82 -11.66 5.47
C ASP A 27 1.58 -12.44 4.39
N ARG A 28 1.13 -12.36 3.14
CA ARG A 28 1.77 -13.03 2.00
C ARG A 28 3.16 -12.45 1.71
N VAL A 29 3.32 -11.13 1.80
CA VAL A 29 4.63 -10.48 1.66
C VAL A 29 5.61 -10.99 2.72
N ILE A 30 5.17 -11.11 3.98
CA ILE A 30 6.00 -11.62 5.07
C ILE A 30 6.39 -13.08 4.85
N GLU A 31 5.45 -13.92 4.42
CA GLU A 31 5.68 -15.33 4.10
C GLU A 31 6.73 -15.48 3.00
N ILE A 32 6.53 -14.80 1.86
CA ILE A 32 7.46 -14.84 0.73
C ILE A 32 8.85 -14.34 1.13
N ALA A 33 8.93 -13.23 1.87
CA ALA A 33 10.20 -12.67 2.32
C ALA A 33 10.98 -13.62 3.22
N ARG A 34 10.29 -14.42 4.05
CA ARG A 34 10.90 -15.40 4.96
C ARG A 34 11.36 -16.65 4.23
N GLU A 35 10.50 -17.20 3.38
CA GLU A 35 10.70 -18.52 2.77
C GLU A 35 11.58 -18.46 1.53
N GLN A 36 11.35 -17.47 0.67
CA GLN A 36 11.99 -17.40 -0.65
C GLN A 36 13.17 -16.44 -0.68
N ARG A 37 13.20 -15.48 0.24
CA ARG A 37 14.24 -14.43 0.33
C ARG A 37 14.60 -13.80 -1.03
N PRO A 38 13.59 -13.30 -1.79
CA PRO A 38 13.83 -12.63 -3.06
C PRO A 38 14.77 -11.43 -2.91
N ALA A 39 15.44 -11.03 -3.99
CA ALA A 39 16.23 -9.80 -3.98
C ALA A 39 15.34 -8.55 -3.89
N PHE A 40 14.14 -8.61 -4.49
CA PHE A 40 13.16 -7.53 -4.47
C PHE A 40 11.75 -8.06 -4.20
N VAL A 41 10.99 -7.28 -3.43
CA VAL A 41 9.55 -7.46 -3.24
C VAL A 41 8.87 -6.13 -3.57
N ILE A 42 7.90 -6.16 -4.47
CA ILE A 42 6.99 -5.06 -4.78
C ILE A 42 5.62 -5.50 -4.31
N ALA A 43 4.96 -4.70 -3.48
CA ALA A 43 3.62 -5.01 -2.97
C ALA A 43 2.74 -3.77 -3.02
N GLN A 44 1.48 -3.95 -3.42
CA GLN A 44 0.48 -2.90 -3.45
C GLN A 44 -0.61 -3.16 -2.41
N LEU A 45 -0.92 -2.17 -1.58
CA LEU A 45 -2.11 -2.18 -0.70
C LEU A 45 -3.16 -1.29 -1.35
N GLY A 46 -4.20 -1.89 -1.94
CA GLY A 46 -5.12 -1.18 -2.83
C GLY A 46 -6.34 -0.59 -2.15
N ARG A 47 -6.69 -1.05 -0.94
CA ARG A 47 -8.02 -0.78 -0.37
C ARG A 47 -8.24 0.69 0.03
N VAL A 48 -7.17 1.44 0.23
CA VAL A 48 -7.25 2.88 0.50
C VAL A 48 -7.93 3.62 -0.65
N ASP A 49 -7.57 3.28 -1.91
CA ASP A 49 -8.15 3.89 -3.11
C ASP A 49 -9.66 3.66 -3.21
N ASP A 50 -10.10 2.41 -3.01
CA ASP A 50 -11.54 2.07 -3.01
C ASP A 50 -12.34 2.87 -1.95
N ILE A 51 -11.77 3.01 -0.75
CA ILE A 51 -12.40 3.73 0.37
C ILE A 51 -12.43 5.23 0.09
N PHE A 52 -11.35 5.79 -0.44
CA PHE A 52 -11.28 7.21 -0.79
C PHE A 52 -12.23 7.52 -1.95
N HIS A 53 -12.34 6.65 -2.96
CA HIS A 53 -13.34 6.80 -4.01
C HIS A 53 -14.76 6.84 -3.45
N ARG A 54 -15.05 6.01 -2.44
CA ARG A 54 -16.38 5.91 -1.85
C ARG A 54 -16.78 7.12 -1.02
N TYR A 55 -15.88 7.65 -0.18
CA TYR A 55 -16.23 8.66 0.82
C TYR A 55 -15.59 10.04 0.60
N GLY A 56 -14.56 10.11 -0.23
CA GLY A 56 -13.72 11.31 -0.39
C GLY A 56 -12.58 11.36 0.64
N PRO A 57 -11.40 11.86 0.26
CA PRO A 57 -10.24 11.93 1.15
C PRO A 57 -10.45 12.79 2.41
N SER A 58 -11.34 13.80 2.39
CA SER A 58 -11.60 14.65 3.57
C SER A 58 -12.63 14.06 4.54
N SER A 59 -13.25 12.93 4.21
CA SER A 59 -14.30 12.34 5.05
C SER A 59 -13.71 11.63 6.28
N PRO A 60 -14.29 11.79 7.49
CA PRO A 60 -13.84 11.06 8.67
C PRO A 60 -14.00 9.54 8.56
N GLU A 61 -14.87 9.06 7.66
CA GLU A 61 -15.10 7.65 7.37
C GLU A 61 -13.86 6.94 6.79
N VAL A 62 -12.88 7.68 6.24
CA VAL A 62 -11.63 7.08 5.74
C VAL A 62 -10.61 6.78 6.85
N VAL A 63 -10.74 7.41 8.02
CA VAL A 63 -9.77 7.32 9.13
C VAL A 63 -9.55 5.87 9.60
N PRO A 64 -10.58 5.01 9.77
CA PRO A 64 -10.36 3.61 10.14
C PRO A 64 -9.51 2.84 9.12
N MET A 65 -9.70 3.09 7.82
CA MET A 65 -8.88 2.45 6.78
C MET A 65 -7.43 2.93 6.87
N LEU A 66 -7.21 4.24 7.01
CA LEU A 66 -5.85 4.80 7.14
C LEU A 66 -5.12 4.24 8.36
N ARG A 67 -5.77 4.14 9.52
CA ARG A 67 -5.19 3.51 10.72
C ARG A 67 -4.86 2.04 10.49
N GLY A 68 -5.73 1.31 9.78
CA GLY A 68 -5.46 -0.06 9.40
C GLY A 68 -4.25 -0.19 8.48
N THR A 69 -4.12 0.68 7.48
CA THR A 69 -2.98 0.71 6.57
C THR A 69 -1.69 1.02 7.33
N ASP A 70 -1.70 2.03 8.20
CA ASP A 70 -0.55 2.39 9.04
C ASP A 70 -0.07 1.20 9.91
N ALA A 71 -1.00 0.50 10.56
CA ALA A 71 -0.68 -0.70 11.33
C ALA A 71 -0.09 -1.85 10.49
N ARG A 72 -0.53 -2.01 9.23
CA ARG A 72 0.06 -2.98 8.30
C ARG A 72 1.46 -2.58 7.87
N LEU A 73 1.70 -1.29 7.63
CA LEU A 73 3.03 -0.77 7.30
C LEU A 73 4.00 -0.95 8.48
N ASP A 74 3.57 -0.69 9.72
CA ASP A 74 4.37 -0.97 10.92
C ASP A 74 4.74 -2.46 11.02
N ARG A 75 3.75 -3.36 10.84
CA ARG A 75 3.98 -4.81 10.83
C ARG A 75 4.97 -5.24 9.75
N LEU A 76 4.78 -4.77 8.52
CA LEU A 76 5.64 -5.09 7.38
C LEU A 76 7.06 -4.58 7.61
N THR A 77 7.21 -3.31 7.96
CA THR A 77 8.53 -2.70 8.18
C THR A 77 9.27 -3.36 9.33
N GLY A 78 8.59 -3.66 10.44
CA GLY A 78 9.18 -4.34 11.60
C GLY A 78 9.68 -5.76 11.31
N VAL A 79 9.07 -6.48 10.36
CA VAL A 79 9.53 -7.82 9.95
C VAL A 79 10.59 -7.75 8.86
N LEU A 80 10.35 -6.99 7.79
CA LEU A 80 11.22 -6.97 6.61
C LEU A 80 12.60 -6.35 6.92
N THR A 81 12.66 -5.32 7.76
CA THR A 81 13.96 -4.73 8.18
C THR A 81 14.83 -5.74 8.93
N LYS A 82 14.24 -6.61 9.77
CA LYS A 82 14.96 -7.68 10.49
C LYS A 82 15.44 -8.79 9.56
N LEU A 83 14.79 -8.95 8.40
CA LEU A 83 15.22 -9.86 7.34
C LEU A 83 16.31 -9.23 6.43
N GLY A 84 16.70 -7.99 6.69
CA GLY A 84 17.76 -7.30 5.95
C GLY A 84 17.28 -6.50 4.74
N TYR A 85 15.97 -6.34 4.55
CA TYR A 85 15.43 -5.50 3.47
C TYR A 85 15.51 -4.02 3.82
N GLY A 86 15.96 -3.21 2.85
CA GLY A 86 15.58 -1.80 2.78
C GLY A 86 14.18 -1.66 2.20
N ILE A 87 13.40 -0.71 2.70
CA ILE A 87 11.99 -0.56 2.37
C ILE A 87 11.76 0.84 1.86
N VAL A 88 11.10 0.96 0.71
CA VAL A 88 10.58 2.22 0.16
C VAL A 88 9.06 2.13 0.16
N ILE A 89 8.40 3.16 0.68
CA ILE A 89 6.95 3.31 0.71
C ILE A 89 6.60 4.51 -0.15
N LEU A 90 5.78 4.28 -1.17
CA LEU A 90 5.31 5.28 -2.12
C LEU A 90 3.84 5.03 -2.47
N LEU A 91 3.17 6.03 -3.03
CA LEU A 91 1.88 5.88 -3.70
C LEU A 91 2.07 6.12 -5.20
N ASP A 92 1.23 5.50 -6.03
CA ASP A 92 1.19 5.69 -7.47
C ASP A 92 0.39 6.94 -7.87
N HIS A 93 -0.57 7.34 -7.04
CA HIS A 93 -1.28 8.61 -7.16
C HIS A 93 -1.82 9.09 -5.82
N GLY A 94 -2.17 10.37 -5.76
CA GLY A 94 -3.05 10.91 -4.71
C GLY A 94 -4.50 10.97 -5.16
N GLN A 95 -5.34 11.71 -4.45
CA GLN A 95 -6.78 11.82 -4.71
C GLN A 95 -7.34 13.10 -4.07
N HIS A 96 -8.38 13.68 -4.68
CA HIS A 96 -9.09 14.85 -4.15
C HIS A 96 -10.59 14.60 -3.97
N ASP A 97 -11.24 15.44 -3.16
CA ASP A 97 -12.69 15.44 -3.04
C ASP A 97 -13.34 16.00 -4.29
N ILE A 98 -14.36 15.28 -4.77
CA ILE A 98 -15.27 15.74 -5.81
C ILE A 98 -16.70 15.70 -5.27
N PRO A 99 -17.58 16.65 -5.67
CA PRO A 99 -18.97 16.62 -5.28
C PRO A 99 -19.62 15.27 -5.61
N GLY A 100 -20.24 14.64 -4.62
CA GLY A 100 -21.07 13.45 -4.82
C GLY A 100 -22.41 13.80 -5.47
N GLU A 101 -23.22 12.78 -5.73
CA GLU A 101 -24.61 12.99 -6.15
C GLU A 101 -25.39 13.79 -5.11
N LEU A 102 -26.45 14.48 -5.55
CA LEU A 102 -27.28 15.33 -4.69
C LEU A 102 -27.64 14.62 -3.38
N GLY A 103 -27.18 15.19 -2.26
CA GLY A 103 -27.44 14.68 -0.91
C GLY A 103 -26.49 13.60 -0.39
N ARG A 104 -25.46 13.18 -1.16
CA ARG A 104 -24.51 12.11 -0.76
C ARG A 104 -23.15 12.59 -0.25
N GLY A 105 -22.95 13.89 -0.03
CA GLY A 105 -21.66 14.43 0.42
C GLY A 105 -20.60 14.43 -0.70
N TYR A 106 -19.33 14.31 -0.33
CA TYR A 106 -18.20 14.21 -1.25
C TYR A 106 -17.89 12.75 -1.60
N ARG A 107 -17.17 12.54 -2.70
CA ARG A 107 -16.54 11.27 -3.09
C ARG A 107 -15.09 11.55 -3.52
N GLY A 108 -14.27 10.52 -3.72
CA GLY A 108 -12.89 10.70 -4.18
C GLY A 108 -12.74 10.61 -5.70
N GLY A 109 -11.84 11.39 -6.28
CA GLY A 109 -11.41 11.28 -7.67
C GLY A 109 -9.92 11.61 -7.85
N HIS A 110 -9.31 11.08 -8.90
CA HIS A 110 -7.90 11.34 -9.24
C HIS A 110 -7.72 11.38 -10.77
N GLY A 111 -6.51 11.68 -11.24
CA GLY A 111 -6.15 11.74 -12.66
C GLY A 111 -6.28 13.12 -13.30
N SER A 112 -6.40 14.17 -12.48
CA SER A 112 -6.35 15.57 -12.90
C SER A 112 -4.96 16.17 -12.68
N ASP A 113 -4.75 17.42 -13.11
CA ASP A 113 -3.48 18.13 -12.92
C ASP A 113 -3.34 18.76 -11.51
N ARG A 114 -4.19 18.37 -10.58
CA ARG A 114 -4.22 18.89 -9.21
C ARG A 114 -3.04 18.36 -8.39
N ASP A 115 -2.55 19.19 -7.47
CA ASP A 115 -1.47 18.80 -6.57
C ASP A 115 -1.85 17.57 -5.73
N GLU A 116 -3.10 17.49 -5.29
CA GLU A 116 -3.63 16.36 -4.52
C GLU A 116 -3.58 15.03 -5.29
N ASP A 117 -3.60 15.04 -6.62
CA ASP A 117 -3.50 13.83 -7.44
C ASP A 117 -2.04 13.44 -7.73
N ARG A 118 -1.11 14.41 -7.67
CA ARG A 118 0.27 14.29 -8.15
C ARG A 118 1.31 14.19 -7.04
N LEU A 119 1.07 14.86 -5.92
CA LEU A 119 2.00 14.88 -4.79
C LEU A 119 1.73 13.68 -3.90
N VAL A 120 2.64 12.71 -3.97
CA VAL A 120 2.55 11.46 -3.21
C VAL A 120 3.68 11.36 -2.18
N PRO A 121 3.43 10.76 -1.00
CA PRO A 121 4.50 10.43 -0.07
C PRO A 121 5.53 9.52 -0.73
N CYS A 122 6.81 9.76 -0.42
CA CYS A 122 7.92 8.87 -0.73
C CYS A 122 8.82 8.85 0.50
N THR A 123 8.83 7.73 1.22
CA THR A 123 9.62 7.54 2.44
C THR A 123 10.34 6.20 2.40
N TRP A 124 11.39 6.04 3.19
CA TRP A 124 12.15 4.81 3.24
C TRP A 124 12.66 4.48 4.64
N VAL A 125 12.84 3.19 4.89
CA VAL A 125 13.48 2.65 6.08
C VAL A 125 14.67 1.81 5.62
N ALA A 126 15.87 2.19 6.06
CA ALA A 126 17.08 1.41 5.80
C ALA A 126 17.05 0.11 6.64
N PRO A 127 17.66 -0.99 6.15
CA PRO A 127 17.82 -2.17 6.98
C PRO A 127 18.60 -1.79 8.24
N TRP A 128 18.26 -2.43 9.36
CA TRP A 128 19.04 -2.25 10.58
C TRP A 128 20.48 -2.66 10.28
N ALA A 129 21.41 -1.72 10.34
CA ALA A 129 22.83 -2.04 10.32
C ALA A 129 23.09 -2.84 11.60
N ALA A 130 23.12 -4.16 11.48
CA ALA A 130 23.75 -4.98 12.50
C ALA A 130 25.19 -4.47 12.58
N ASN A 131 25.50 -3.73 13.65
CA ASN A 131 26.88 -3.40 13.99
C ASN A 131 27.66 -4.70 13.92
N SER A 132 28.62 -4.72 13.00
CA SER A 132 29.55 -5.84 12.78
C SER A 132 30.51 -5.96 13.96
#